data_AF-A0A1G6U9B3-F1
#
_entry.id   AF-A0A1G6U9B3-F1
#
_cell.length_a   1.000
_cell.length_b   1.000
_cell.length_c   1.000
_cell.angle_alpha   90.00
_cell.angle_beta   90.00
_cell.angle_gamma   90.00
#
_symmetry.space_group_name_H-M   'P 1'
#
loop_
_entity.id
_entity.type
_entity.pdbx_description
1 polymer ?
#
loop_
_entity_poly.entity_id
_entity_poly.type
_entity_poly.pdbx_seq_one_letter_code
_entity_poly.pdbx_strand_id
1 'polypeptide(L)'
;MSHTVVSLVDAAPHCPELRELLAVRQDGWRFHLLSQDDVVFGVAVSRGEAGHTDVVFAFAQGPVLGLRVVSVEDGIVWMAHGESLAEVARELIAVPAPGRCGAPDLILPVSALSATGDVA
;
A
#
# COMPACT_ATOMS: atom_id res chain seq x y z
N MET A 1 -1.02 9.19 14.25
CA MET A 1 -1.11 7.90 13.54
C MET A 1 0.20 7.17 13.73
N SER A 2 0.16 5.96 14.29
CA SER A 2 1.31 5.08 14.44
C SER A 2 1.13 3.83 13.58
N HIS A 3 2.24 3.19 13.24
CA HIS A 3 2.21 1.87 12.64
C HIS A 3 3.18 0.93 13.36
N THR A 4 2.87 -0.36 13.37
CA THR A 4 3.74 -1.39 13.94
C THR A 4 3.81 -2.58 13.00
N VAL A 5 5.02 -3.06 12.71
CA VAL A 5 5.26 -4.23 11.87
C VAL A 5 4.85 -5.48 12.65
N VAL A 6 4.02 -6.33 12.05
CA VAL A 6 3.49 -7.53 12.69
C VAL A 6 3.54 -8.74 11.75
N SER A 7 3.35 -9.94 12.29
CA SER A 7 3.17 -11.14 11.49
C SER A 7 1.78 -11.18 10.83
N LEU A 8 1.59 -12.03 9.81
CA LEU A 8 0.27 -12.26 9.24
C LEU A 8 -0.73 -12.79 10.29
N VAL A 9 -0.26 -13.64 11.21
CA VAL A 9 -1.11 -14.23 12.26
C VAL A 9 -1.68 -13.14 13.17
N ASP A 10 -0.88 -12.11 13.47
CA ASP A 10 -1.30 -10.99 14.32
C ASP A 10 -2.13 -9.95 13.54
N ALA A 11 -1.92 -9.82 12.24
CA ALA A 11 -2.68 -8.89 11.40
C ALA A 11 -4.05 -9.43 10.96
N ALA A 12 -4.17 -10.74 10.74
CA ALA A 12 -5.36 -11.37 10.18
C ALA A 12 -6.66 -11.19 11.01
N PRO A 13 -6.64 -11.09 12.36
CA PRO A 13 -7.83 -10.76 13.14
C PRO A 13 -8.41 -9.38 12.81
N HIS A 14 -7.57 -8.44 12.35
CA HIS A 14 -7.98 -7.07 12.00
C HIS A 14 -8.39 -6.92 10.52
N CYS A 15 -7.88 -7.81 9.66
CA CYS A 15 -8.25 -7.87 8.25
C CYS A 15 -8.12 -9.34 7.77
N PRO A 16 -9.21 -10.11 7.79
CA PRO A 16 -9.18 -11.53 7.40
C PRO A 16 -8.75 -11.75 5.94
N GLU A 17 -9.03 -10.78 5.07
CA GLU A 17 -8.71 -10.75 3.63
C GLU A 17 -7.20 -10.76 3.36
N LEU A 18 -6.35 -10.45 4.34
CA LEU A 18 -4.89 -10.55 4.21
C LEU A 18 -4.44 -11.95 3.77
N ARG A 19 -5.22 -12.99 4.09
CA ARG A 19 -4.94 -14.35 3.64
C ARG A 19 -5.01 -14.50 2.12
N GLU A 20 -5.82 -13.69 1.45
CA GLU A 20 -5.95 -13.70 -0.01
C GLU A 20 -4.70 -13.16 -0.70
N LEU A 21 -3.94 -12.26 -0.05
CA LEU A 21 -2.67 -11.78 -0.59
C LEU A 21 -1.65 -12.91 -0.77
N LEU A 22 -1.67 -13.91 0.09
CA LEU A 22 -0.80 -15.09 -0.06
C LEU A 22 -1.13 -15.91 -1.31
N ALA A 23 -2.39 -15.88 -1.75
CA ALA A 23 -2.80 -16.52 -3.01
C ALA A 23 -2.34 -15.72 -4.23
N VAL A 24 -2.16 -14.40 -4.09
CA VAL A 24 -1.60 -13.54 -5.14
C VAL A 24 -0.08 -13.67 -5.22
N ARG A 25 0.61 -13.63 -4.06
CA ARG A 25 2.05 -13.87 -3.93
C ARG A 25 2.39 -14.33 -2.52
N GLN A 26 3.15 -15.41 -2.42
CA GLN A 26 3.45 -16.06 -1.14
C GLN A 26 4.48 -15.31 -0.27
N ASP A 27 5.32 -14.45 -0.87
CA ASP A 27 6.46 -13.82 -0.19
C ASP A 27 6.56 -12.30 -0.42
N GLY A 28 7.43 -11.66 0.37
CA GLY A 28 7.81 -10.24 0.20
C GLY A 28 6.85 -9.22 0.84
N TRP A 29 5.67 -9.64 1.29
CA TRP A 29 4.74 -8.78 2.02
C TRP A 29 5.16 -8.58 3.48
N ARG A 30 5.10 -7.34 3.95
CA ARG A 30 5.21 -6.93 5.35
C ARG A 30 3.89 -6.31 5.78
N PHE A 31 3.41 -6.70 6.96
CA PHE A 31 2.13 -6.24 7.50
C PHE A 31 2.36 -5.19 8.57
N HIS A 32 1.57 -4.13 8.55
CA HIS A 32 1.66 -3.01 9.46
C HIS A 32 0.28 -2.72 10.03
N LEU A 33 0.10 -2.85 11.34
CA LEU A 33 -1.14 -2.40 11.98
C LEU A 33 -1.14 -0.87 12.00
N LEU A 34 -2.24 -0.27 11.57
CA LEU A 34 -2.46 1.17 11.61
C LEU A 34 -3.32 1.50 12.82
N SER A 35 -2.78 2.35 13.70
CA SER A 35 -3.45 2.69 14.95
C SER A 35 -3.53 4.20 15.17
N GLN A 36 -4.63 4.61 15.80
CA GLN A 36 -4.86 5.96 16.30
C GLN A 36 -5.47 5.85 17.69
N ASP A 37 -4.89 6.56 18.66
CA ASP A 37 -5.32 6.53 20.06
C ASP A 37 -5.46 5.10 20.61
N ASP A 38 -4.48 4.24 20.28
CA ASP A 38 -4.41 2.81 20.59
C ASP A 38 -5.52 1.93 20.00
N VAL A 39 -6.34 2.48 19.10
CA VAL A 39 -7.35 1.75 18.34
C VAL A 39 -6.82 1.41 16.96
N VAL A 40 -6.77 0.11 16.64
CA VAL A 40 -6.42 -0.39 15.30
C VAL A 40 -7.59 -0.12 14.35
N PHE A 41 -7.35 0.63 13.28
CA PHE A 41 -8.39 0.99 12.29
C PHE A 41 -8.14 0.39 10.90
N GLY A 42 -6.97 -0.22 10.68
CA GLY A 42 -6.65 -0.86 9.42
C GLY A 42 -5.30 -1.55 9.43
N VAL A 43 -4.96 -2.12 8.28
CA VAL A 43 -3.68 -2.76 8.01
C VAL A 43 -3.11 -2.17 6.72
N ALA A 44 -1.85 -1.72 6.76
CA ALA A 44 -1.08 -1.50 5.55
C ALA A 44 -0.24 -2.74 5.26
N VAL A 45 -0.14 -3.12 4.00
CA VAL A 45 0.71 -4.20 3.54
C VAL A 45 1.70 -3.62 2.56
N SER A 46 2.99 -3.79 2.80
CA SER A 46 4.02 -3.25 1.91
C SER A 46 4.94 -4.34 1.37
N ARG A 47 5.42 -4.11 0.15
CA ARG A 47 6.42 -4.93 -0.51
C ARG A 47 7.45 -4.02 -1.15
N GLY A 48 8.69 -4.13 -0.68
CA GLY A 48 9.81 -3.40 -1.25
C GLY A 48 10.49 -4.21 -2.35
N GLU A 49 10.71 -3.58 -3.50
CA GLU A 49 11.59 -4.09 -4.55
C GLU A 49 12.64 -3.03 -4.90
N ALA A 50 13.64 -3.38 -5.71
CA ALA A 50 14.66 -2.41 -6.11
C ALA A 50 14.01 -1.22 -6.83
N GLY A 51 14.14 -0.01 -6.26
CA GLY A 51 13.67 1.24 -6.84
C GLY A 51 12.22 1.63 -6.54
N HIS A 52 11.40 0.75 -5.93
CA HIS A 52 10.02 1.10 -5.56
C HIS A 52 9.48 0.29 -4.38
N THR A 53 8.44 0.82 -3.75
CA THR A 53 7.66 0.13 -2.73
C THR A 53 6.20 0.12 -3.13
N ASP A 54 5.64 -1.07 -3.16
CA ASP A 54 4.21 -1.31 -3.30
C ASP A 54 3.57 -1.29 -1.92
N VAL A 55 2.45 -0.59 -1.79
CA VAL A 55 1.68 -0.53 -0.54
C VAL A 55 0.21 -0.73 -0.85
N VAL A 56 -0.46 -1.56 -0.07
CA VAL A 56 -1.91 -1.69 -0.10
C VAL A 56 -2.48 -1.44 1.29
N PHE A 57 -3.42 -0.52 1.40
CA PHE A 57 -4.12 -0.18 2.62
C PHE A 57 -5.48 -0.87 2.63
N ALA A 58 -5.75 -1.65 3.68
CA ALA A 58 -7.06 -2.23 3.96
C ALA A 58 -7.58 -1.63 5.27
N PHE A 59 -8.69 -0.91 5.21
CA PHE A 59 -9.33 -0.30 6.37
C PHE A 59 -10.54 -1.13 6.80
N ALA A 60 -10.82 -1.18 8.10
CA ALA A 60 -11.84 -2.10 8.67
C ALA A 60 -13.25 -1.95 8.06
N GLN A 61 -13.59 -0.77 7.53
CA GLN A 61 -14.88 -0.47 6.88
C GLN A 61 -14.71 0.52 5.71
N GLY A 62 -13.73 0.28 4.83
CA GLY A 62 -13.42 1.22 3.76
C GLY A 62 -12.87 0.59 2.49
N PRO A 63 -12.77 1.38 1.41
CA PRO A 63 -12.17 0.91 0.17
C PRO A 63 -10.71 0.53 0.39
N VAL A 64 -10.25 -0.44 -0.38
CA VAL A 64 -8.82 -0.78 -0.44
C VAL A 64 -8.13 0.25 -1.32
N LEU A 65 -6.97 0.75 -0.88
CA LEU A 65 -6.13 1.67 -1.64
C LEU A 65 -4.77 1.03 -1.93
N GLY A 66 -4.43 0.88 -3.21
CA GLY A 66 -3.10 0.42 -3.64
C GLY A 66 -2.27 1.58 -4.17
N LEU A 67 -0.99 1.60 -3.82
CA LEU A 67 -0.01 2.61 -4.25
C LEU A 67 1.29 1.93 -4.70
N ARG A 68 1.92 2.48 -5.75
CA ARG A 68 3.35 2.29 -6.01
C ARG A 68 4.09 3.59 -5.77
N VAL A 69 5.06 3.55 -4.86
CA VAL A 69 5.93 4.67 -4.52
C VAL A 69 7.33 4.41 -5.05
N VAL A 70 7.86 5.32 -5.87
CA VAL A 70 9.20 5.22 -6.46
C VAL A 70 10.17 6.07 -5.66
N SER A 71 11.29 5.48 -5.24
CA SER A 71 12.29 6.18 -4.41
C SER A 71 13.14 7.18 -5.20
N VAL A 72 13.34 6.96 -6.50
CA VAL A 72 14.17 7.82 -7.36
C VAL A 72 13.45 9.12 -7.72
N GLU A 73 12.16 9.03 -8.03
CA GLU A 73 11.30 10.18 -8.37
C GLU A 73 10.64 10.80 -7.14
N ASP A 74 10.81 10.16 -5.98
CA ASP A 74 10.21 10.50 -4.69
C ASP A 74 8.70 10.78 -4.82
N GLY A 75 7.95 9.77 -5.27
CA GLY A 75 6.57 9.98 -5.69
C GLY A 75 5.72 8.74 -5.92
N ILE A 76 4.41 8.95 -5.97
CA ILE A 76 3.41 7.95 -6.35
C ILE A 76 3.31 7.93 -7.87
N VAL A 77 3.58 6.78 -8.48
CA VAL A 77 3.45 6.56 -9.94
C VAL A 77 2.20 5.74 -10.30
N TRP A 78 1.59 5.08 -9.30
CA TRP A 78 0.36 4.35 -9.51
C TRP A 78 -0.50 4.39 -8.26
N MET A 79 -1.80 4.55 -8.46
CA MET A 79 -2.82 4.57 -7.42
C MET A 79 -4.09 3.91 -7.95
N ALA A 80 -4.69 3.02 -7.17
CA ALA A 80 -6.03 2.51 -7.45
C ALA A 80 -6.83 2.29 -6.17
N HIS A 81 -8.15 2.39 -6.31
CA HIS A 81 -9.12 1.99 -5.30
C HIS A 81 -9.84 0.74 -5.77
N GLY A 82 -10.15 -0.16 -4.84
CA GLY A 82 -10.94 -1.35 -5.13
C GLY A 82 -11.73 -1.81 -3.91
N GLU A 83 -12.64 -2.76 -4.13
CA GLU A 83 -13.43 -3.37 -3.07
C GLU A 83 -12.71 -4.57 -2.44
N SER A 84 -11.75 -5.17 -3.14
CA SER A 84 -10.99 -6.34 -2.70
C SER A 84 -9.50 -6.07 -2.58
N LEU A 85 -8.92 -6.56 -1.47
CA LEU A 85 -7.48 -6.53 -1.24
C LEU A 85 -6.71 -7.32 -2.31
N ALA A 86 -7.21 -8.49 -2.69
CA ALA A 86 -6.58 -9.33 -3.68
C ALA A 86 -6.67 -8.76 -5.10
N GLU A 87 -7.77 -8.09 -5.43
CA GLU A 87 -7.93 -7.37 -6.71
C GLU A 87 -6.87 -6.28 -6.86
N VAL A 88 -6.83 -5.33 -5.91
CA VAL A 88 -5.88 -4.22 -5.94
C VAL A 88 -4.43 -4.72 -5.94
N ALA A 89 -4.13 -5.78 -5.17
CA ALA A 89 -2.80 -6.37 -5.17
C ALA A 89 -2.41 -7.04 -6.49
N ARG A 90 -3.36 -7.70 -7.18
CA ARG A 90 -3.11 -8.29 -8.51
C ARG A 90 -2.81 -7.21 -9.53
N GLU A 91 -3.58 -6.13 -9.54
CA GLU A 91 -3.33 -5.00 -10.43
C GLU A 91 -1.95 -4.38 -10.16
N LEU A 92 -1.64 -4.08 -8.91
CA LEU A 92 -0.36 -3.50 -8.50
C LEU A 92 0.83 -4.38 -8.91
N ILE A 93 0.69 -5.70 -8.84
CA ILE A 93 1.71 -6.64 -9.31
C ILE A 93 1.87 -6.64 -10.82
N ALA A 94 0.78 -6.46 -11.56
CA ALA A 94 0.80 -6.39 -13.01
C ALA A 94 1.37 -5.07 -13.54
N VAL A 95 1.43 -4.01 -12.73
CA VAL A 95 2.05 -2.74 -13.11
C VAL A 95 3.54 -2.97 -13.41
N PRO A 96 4.06 -2.56 -14.58
CA PRO A 96 5.48 -2.66 -14.88
C PRO A 96 6.33 -1.87 -13.88
N ALA A 97 7.49 -2.43 -13.53
CA ALA A 97 8.44 -1.77 -12.63
C ALA A 97 8.93 -0.43 -13.24
N PRO A 98 9.26 0.58 -12.42
CA PRO A 98 9.80 1.85 -12.90
C PRO A 98 11.00 1.67 -13.84
N GLY A 99 11.09 2.50 -14.87
CA GLY A 99 12.13 2.41 -15.91
C GLY A 99 11.98 1.26 -16.91
N ARG A 100 10.91 0.45 -16.81
CA ARG A 100 10.53 -0.52 -17.85
C ARG A 100 9.56 0.12 -18.85
N CYS A 101 9.52 -0.42 -20.07
CA CYS A 101 8.55 0.00 -21.06
C CYS A 101 7.12 -0.22 -20.55
N GLY A 102 6.27 0.80 -20.64
CA GLY A 102 4.90 0.77 -20.12
C GLY A 102 4.78 1.01 -18.61
N ALA A 103 5.87 1.36 -17.92
CA ALA A 103 5.78 1.83 -16.55
C ALA A 103 4.99 3.14 -16.49
N PRO A 104 4.08 3.31 -15.51
CA PRO A 104 3.38 4.57 -15.31
C PRO A 104 4.33 5.74 -15.01
N ASP A 105 3.91 6.94 -15.40
CA ASP A 105 4.57 8.19 -15.05
C ASP A 105 4.19 8.66 -13.63
N LEU A 106 4.96 9.60 -13.09
CA LEU A 106 4.69 10.25 -11.80
C LEU A 106 3.29 10.88 -11.77
N ILE A 107 2.46 10.44 -10.83
CA ILE A 107 1.12 10.99 -10.57
C ILE A 107 1.21 12.09 -9.51
N LEU A 108 1.91 11.83 -8.41
CA LEU A 108 1.99 12.75 -7.28
C LEU A 108 3.37 12.69 -6.60
N PRO A 109 4.11 13.79 -6.49
CA PRO A 109 5.35 13.80 -5.72
C PRO A 109 5.07 13.71 -4.21
N VAL A 110 5.94 13.04 -3.46
CA VAL A 110 5.83 12.91 -1.99
C VAL A 110 5.86 14.27 -1.30
N SER A 111 6.55 15.26 -1.87
CA SER A 111 6.53 16.64 -1.38
C SER A 111 5.13 17.25 -1.35
N ALA A 112 4.24 16.87 -2.28
CA ALA A 112 2.84 17.33 -2.27
C ALA A 112 2.01 16.70 -1.14
N LEU A 113 2.43 15.56 -0.59
CA LEU A 113 1.80 14.93 0.59
C LEU A 113 2.22 15.58 1.91
N SER A 114 3.35 16.28 1.92
CA SER A 114 3.87 17.01 3.10
C SER A 114 3.36 18.46 3.17
N ALA A 115 2.65 18.93 2.14
CA ALA A 115 2.08 20.26 2.11
C ALA A 115 0.89 20.33 3.09
N THR A 116 1.20 20.60 4.36
CA THR A 116 0.20 21.07 5.33
C THR A 116 -0.40 22.35 4.76
N GLY A 117 -1.71 22.35 4.48
CA GLY A 117 -2.36 23.38 3.69
C GLY A 117 -2.09 24.80 4.19
N ASP A 118 -1.59 25.64 3.30
CA ASP A 118 -2.05 27.03 3.22
C ASP A 118 -3.21 27.02 2.22
N VAL A 119 -4.41 26.73 2.74
CA VAL A 119 -5.65 27.07 2.04
C VAL A 119 -5.93 28.50 2.43
N ALA A 120 -5.61 29.43 1.52
CA ALA A 120 -6.06 30.82 1.60
C ALA A 120 -7.59 30.92 1.36
#